data_AF-A0AAP2GUZ7-F1
#
_entry.id   AF-A0AAP2GUZ7-F1
#
_cell.length_a   1.000
_cell.length_b   1.000
_cell.length_c   1.000
_cell.angle_alpha   90.00
_cell.angle_beta   90.00
_cell.angle_gamma   90.00
#
_symmetry.space_group_name_H-M   'P 1'
#
loop_
_entity.id
_entity.type
_entity.pdbx_description
1 polymer ?
#
loop_
_entity_poly.entity_id
_entity_poly.type
_entity_poly.pdbx_seq_one_letter_code
_entity_poly.pdbx_strand_id
1 'polypeptide(L)'
;MKTGLALFLLLPLPLFGQLLEESSRVAIPVKGTTVVVYAMVDCAHCYYYLPPALHVSQRQDTQVLEASFISWEQEGGSPAGGIFHVLTDWGLPAQGEDSVQTKLRARYDSLAVLSGPAVVRAADEGVRVVGKDSLTTILTRSLQRTQVPPSTPGARMALSFRFDADGVQEFKRCLRAPDGVTATLAVTYYYRLRSARGAVLDRPVTLQLPFKTILKQLTVTP
;
A
#
# COMPACT_ATOMS: atom_id res chain seq x y z
N MET A 1 0.07 -4.56 -60.79
CA MET A 1 0.94 -4.34 -59.62
C MET A 1 0.36 -5.09 -58.44
N LYS A 2 1.06 -6.11 -57.91
CA LYS A 2 0.58 -6.93 -56.78
C LYS A 2 1.02 -6.27 -55.48
N THR A 3 0.09 -5.71 -54.71
CA THR A 3 0.31 -5.23 -53.35
C THR A 3 0.45 -6.43 -52.41
N GLY A 4 1.66 -6.68 -51.94
CA GLY A 4 1.93 -7.67 -50.90
C GLY A 4 1.53 -7.11 -49.53
N LEU A 5 0.54 -7.74 -48.90
CA LEU A 5 0.14 -7.47 -47.53
C LEU A 5 1.18 -8.10 -46.58
N ALA A 6 2.06 -7.28 -46.01
CA ALA A 6 3.01 -7.72 -45.00
C ALA A 6 2.27 -7.96 -43.66
N LEU A 7 2.01 -9.23 -43.36
CA LEU A 7 1.45 -9.66 -42.08
C LEU A 7 2.56 -9.56 -41.01
N PHE A 8 2.57 -8.47 -40.24
CA PHE A 8 3.42 -8.34 -39.06
C PHE A 8 2.94 -9.30 -37.98
N LEU A 9 3.61 -10.44 -37.86
CA LEU A 9 3.46 -11.37 -36.74
C LEU A 9 4.02 -10.68 -35.49
N LEU A 10 3.15 -10.05 -34.69
CA LEU A 10 3.47 -9.61 -33.33
C LEU A 10 3.67 -10.85 -32.46
N LEU A 11 4.90 -11.38 -32.44
CA LEU A 11 5.29 -12.37 -31.45
C LEU A 11 5.21 -11.70 -30.07
N PRO A 12 4.44 -12.24 -29.11
CA PRO A 12 4.44 -11.72 -27.75
C PRO A 12 5.85 -11.93 -27.19
N LEU A 13 6.64 -10.87 -27.10
CA LEU A 13 7.88 -10.89 -26.33
C LEU A 13 7.48 -11.28 -24.91
N PRO A 14 8.08 -12.32 -24.31
CA PRO A 14 7.84 -12.61 -22.91
C PRO A 14 8.25 -11.35 -22.15
N LEU A 15 7.27 -10.67 -21.56
CA LEU A 15 7.53 -9.63 -20.58
C LEU A 15 8.29 -10.33 -19.45
N PHE A 16 9.62 -10.27 -19.48
CA PHE A 16 10.46 -10.79 -18.42
C PHE A 16 10.08 -10.04 -17.15
N GLY A 17 9.27 -10.70 -16.32
CA GLY A 17 8.91 -10.18 -15.02
C GLY A 17 10.19 -9.95 -14.23
N GLN A 18 10.28 -8.78 -13.60
CA GLN A 18 11.44 -8.43 -12.78
C GLN A 18 11.76 -9.55 -11.78
N LEU A 19 13.01 -10.03 -11.83
CA LEU A 19 13.54 -11.02 -10.91
C LEU A 19 14.66 -10.39 -10.09
N LEU A 20 14.49 -10.37 -8.78
CA LEU A 20 15.42 -9.74 -7.84
C LEU A 20 16.35 -10.80 -7.23
N GLU A 21 17.56 -10.42 -6.86
CA GLU A 21 18.58 -11.33 -6.34
C GLU A 21 18.53 -11.39 -4.81
N GLU A 22 18.18 -12.54 -4.21
CA GLU A 22 17.97 -12.66 -2.75
C GLU A 22 19.22 -12.26 -1.95
N SER A 23 20.41 -12.58 -2.46
CA SER A 23 21.71 -12.27 -1.84
C SER A 23 22.04 -10.77 -1.78
N SER A 24 21.34 -9.94 -2.56
CA SER A 24 21.57 -8.49 -2.66
C SER A 24 20.71 -7.65 -1.72
N ARG A 25 19.99 -8.28 -0.78
CA ARG A 25 19.07 -7.59 0.13
C ARG A 25 19.78 -6.52 0.96
N VAL A 26 19.33 -5.27 0.85
CA VAL A 26 19.78 -4.17 1.72
C VAL A 26 18.58 -3.52 2.42
N ALA A 27 18.68 -3.36 3.74
CA ALA A 27 17.72 -2.58 4.52
C ALA A 27 18.28 -1.18 4.77
N ILE A 28 17.60 -0.15 4.28
CA ILE A 28 18.01 1.25 4.31
C ILE A 28 17.05 2.03 5.22
N PRO A 29 17.50 2.51 6.39
CA PRO A 29 16.66 3.33 7.26
C PRO A 29 16.43 4.70 6.62
N VAL A 30 15.18 5.15 6.56
CA VAL A 30 14.78 6.50 6.17
C VAL A 30 13.86 7.10 7.23
N LYS A 31 13.45 8.35 7.09
CA LYS A 31 12.59 9.00 8.09
C LYS A 31 11.28 8.22 8.22
N GLY A 32 11.05 7.63 9.39
CA GLY A 32 9.80 6.95 9.75
C GLY A 32 9.63 5.50 9.27
N THR A 33 10.57 4.95 8.49
CA THR A 33 10.49 3.55 8.04
C THR A 33 11.87 2.98 7.64
N THR A 34 11.93 1.69 7.39
CA THR A 34 13.09 1.02 6.78
C THR A 34 12.69 0.48 5.42
N VAL A 35 13.38 0.93 4.37
CA VAL A 35 13.14 0.49 2.99
C VAL A 35 14.02 -0.70 2.70
N VAL A 36 13.44 -1.81 2.25
CA VAL A 36 14.18 -2.96 1.77
C VAL A 36 14.36 -2.84 0.27
N VAL A 37 15.59 -2.98 -0.21
CA VAL A 37 15.93 -2.99 -1.63
C VAL A 37 16.65 -4.28 -2.02
N TYR A 38 16.54 -4.66 -3.29
CA TYR A 38 17.26 -5.77 -3.90
C TYR A 38 17.77 -5.34 -5.27
N ALA A 39 18.96 -5.82 -5.65
CA ALA A 39 19.45 -5.74 -7.02
C ALA A 39 18.64 -6.66 -7.94
N MET A 40 18.52 -6.28 -9.20
CA MET A 40 18.01 -7.14 -10.26
C MET A 40 19.04 -8.19 -10.66
N VAL A 41 18.58 -9.39 -10.98
CA VAL A 41 19.42 -10.53 -11.38
C VAL A 41 20.42 -10.21 -12.50
N ASP A 42 20.01 -9.43 -13.50
CA ASP A 42 20.82 -9.09 -14.67
C ASP A 42 21.44 -7.68 -14.60
N CYS A 43 21.36 -7.00 -13.44
CA CYS A 43 22.03 -5.73 -13.20
C CYS A 43 22.39 -5.57 -11.71
N ALA A 44 23.64 -5.88 -11.37
CA ALA A 44 24.15 -5.83 -9.99
C ALA A 44 24.11 -4.44 -9.34
N HIS A 45 24.01 -3.38 -10.14
CA HIS A 45 23.93 -1.99 -9.67
C HIS A 45 22.50 -1.42 -9.71
N CYS A 46 21.52 -2.14 -10.25
CA CYS A 46 20.13 -1.68 -10.39
C CYS A 46 19.29 -2.23 -9.24
N TYR A 47 18.99 -1.39 -8.25
CA TYR A 47 18.25 -1.75 -7.06
C TYR A 47 16.79 -1.31 -7.12
N TYR A 48 15.89 -2.16 -6.66
CA TYR A 48 14.46 -1.88 -6.59
C TYR A 48 13.97 -1.99 -5.15
N TYR A 49 13.13 -1.05 -4.73
CA TYR A 49 12.58 -1.06 -3.37
C TYR A 49 11.28 -1.84 -3.29
N LEU A 50 11.12 -2.62 -2.22
CA LEU A 50 9.84 -3.21 -1.89
C LEU A 50 8.87 -2.14 -1.36
N PRO A 51 7.55 -2.33 -1.52
CA PRO A 51 6.56 -1.46 -0.90
C PRO A 51 6.86 -1.23 0.59
N PRO A 52 7.09 0.02 1.05
CA PRO A 52 7.65 0.26 2.38
C PRO A 52 6.60 0.44 3.48
N ALA A 53 5.45 1.03 3.15
CA ALA A 53 4.34 1.28 4.06
C ALA A 53 3.07 1.70 3.28
N LEU A 54 1.90 1.47 3.87
CA LEU A 54 0.64 2.11 3.46
C LEU A 54 0.51 3.46 4.14
N HIS A 55 -0.07 4.43 3.43
CA HIS A 55 -0.46 5.72 3.97
C HIS A 55 -1.88 6.08 3.54
N VAL A 56 -2.48 7.03 4.25
CA VAL A 56 -3.69 7.70 3.77
C VAL A 56 -3.25 8.70 2.73
N SER A 57 -3.87 8.65 1.55
CA SER A 57 -3.59 9.57 0.46
C SER A 57 -3.83 11.00 0.90
N GLN A 58 -3.01 11.91 0.40
CA GLN A 58 -3.16 13.35 0.62
C GLN A 58 -3.42 14.05 -0.71
N ARG A 59 -4.23 15.10 -0.66
CA ARG A 59 -4.34 16.01 -1.80
C ARG A 59 -3.03 16.78 -1.97
N GLN A 60 -2.54 16.85 -3.21
CA GLN A 60 -1.25 17.46 -3.52
C GLN A 60 -1.18 18.94 -3.14
N ASP A 61 -2.30 19.66 -3.30
CA ASP A 61 -2.42 21.11 -3.10
C ASP A 61 -2.49 21.52 -1.61
N THR A 62 -3.23 20.76 -0.82
CA THR A 62 -3.64 21.15 0.54
C THR A 62 -3.00 20.28 1.62
N GLN A 63 -2.36 19.17 1.24
CA GLN A 63 -1.85 18.14 2.15
C GLN A 63 -2.93 17.57 3.09
N VAL A 64 -4.20 17.83 2.79
CA VAL A 64 -5.34 17.29 3.51
C VAL A 64 -5.51 15.83 3.14
N LEU A 65 -5.69 15.01 4.17
CA LEU A 65 -5.88 13.57 4.05
C LEU A 65 -7.22 13.28 3.40
N GLU A 66 -7.23 12.30 2.51
CA GLU A 66 -8.42 11.86 1.80
C GLU A 66 -9.18 10.82 2.63
N ALA A 67 -9.73 11.26 3.74
CA ALA A 67 -10.58 10.48 4.62
C ALA A 67 -11.81 11.29 5.06
N SER A 68 -12.98 10.67 5.10
CA SER A 68 -14.23 11.33 5.50
C SER A 68 -15.16 10.38 6.23
N PHE A 69 -15.76 10.83 7.32
CA PHE A 69 -16.82 10.11 8.01
C PHE A 69 -18.08 10.97 8.06
N ILE A 70 -19.20 10.42 7.58
CA ILE A 70 -20.50 11.08 7.59
C ILE A 70 -21.48 10.13 8.27
N SER A 71 -22.22 10.62 9.27
CA SER A 71 -23.32 9.88 9.91
C SER A 71 -24.63 10.63 9.74
N TRP A 72 -25.74 9.92 9.68
CA TRP A 72 -27.08 10.49 9.66
C TRP A 72 -27.95 9.88 10.74
N GLU A 73 -29.01 10.60 11.09
CA GLU A 73 -29.94 10.27 12.16
C GLU A 73 -31.31 9.89 11.57
N GLN A 74 -32.05 9.09 12.33
CA GLN A 74 -33.48 8.87 12.08
C GLN A 74 -34.30 9.98 12.73
N GLU A 75 -35.60 10.00 12.45
CA GLU A 75 -36.55 10.85 13.14
C GLU A 75 -36.47 10.60 14.66
N GLY A 76 -36.22 11.66 15.44
CA GLY A 76 -35.94 11.57 16.88
C GLY A 76 -34.46 11.62 17.29
N GLY A 77 -33.52 11.79 16.34
CA GLY A 77 -32.12 12.14 16.63
C GLY A 77 -31.18 10.97 16.97
N SER A 78 -31.66 9.72 16.91
CA SER A 78 -30.80 8.54 17.07
C SER A 78 -30.02 8.26 15.78
N PRO A 79 -28.77 7.75 15.83
CA PRO A 79 -28.05 7.38 14.62
C PRO A 79 -28.78 6.31 13.83
N ALA A 80 -28.95 6.54 12.53
CA ALA A 80 -29.52 5.57 11.60
C ALA A 80 -28.44 4.81 10.81
N GLY A 81 -27.29 5.45 10.59
CA GLY A 81 -26.18 4.85 9.87
C GLY A 81 -25.08 5.85 9.56
N GLY A 82 -24.03 5.37 8.93
CA GLY A 82 -22.90 6.20 8.55
C GLY A 82 -22.06 5.58 7.46
N ILE A 83 -21.25 6.41 6.82
CA ILE A 83 -20.28 6.01 5.81
C ILE A 83 -18.93 6.59 6.19
N PHE A 84 -17.93 5.73 6.20
CA PHE A 84 -16.53 6.13 6.30
C PHE A 84 -15.80 5.78 4.99
N HIS A 85 -15.20 6.79 4.37
CA HIS A 85 -14.38 6.66 3.17
C HIS A 85 -12.93 7.01 3.50
N VAL A 86 -12.00 6.24 2.95
CA VAL A 86 -10.57 6.55 3.02
C VAL A 86 -9.89 6.13 1.72
N LEU A 87 -9.04 7.01 1.20
CA LEU A 87 -8.13 6.70 0.10
C LEU A 87 -6.76 6.38 0.70
N THR A 88 -6.19 5.26 0.26
CA THR A 88 -4.88 4.81 0.71
C THR A 88 -4.01 4.46 -0.48
N ASP A 89 -2.71 4.66 -0.33
CA ASP A 89 -1.68 4.33 -1.31
C ASP A 89 -0.43 3.83 -0.59
N TRP A 90 0.54 3.37 -1.37
CA TRP A 90 1.87 3.01 -0.91
C TRP A 90 2.90 3.60 -1.85
N GLY A 91 4.13 3.78 -1.37
CA GLY A 91 5.22 4.33 -2.17
C GLY A 91 6.18 5.10 -1.29
N LEU A 92 7.24 5.61 -1.91
CA LEU A 92 8.13 6.58 -1.29
C LEU A 92 7.81 7.97 -1.85
N PRO A 93 7.77 9.01 -1.01
CA PRO A 93 7.83 10.37 -1.53
C PRO A 93 9.19 10.58 -2.21
N ALA A 94 9.29 11.54 -3.14
CA ALA A 94 10.53 11.81 -3.88
C ALA A 94 11.75 12.02 -2.95
N GLN A 95 11.59 12.79 -1.87
CA GLN A 95 12.64 12.99 -0.87
C GLN A 95 13.07 11.68 -0.17
N GLY A 96 12.15 10.72 -0.06
CA GLY A 96 12.42 9.38 0.45
C GLY A 96 13.28 8.59 -0.53
N GLU A 97 12.96 8.61 -1.82
CA GLU A 97 13.76 7.96 -2.88
C GLU A 97 15.18 8.54 -2.93
N ASP A 98 15.33 9.85 -2.87
CA ASP A 98 16.64 10.53 -2.82
C ASP A 98 17.46 10.09 -1.60
N SER A 99 16.82 9.98 -0.42
CA SER A 99 17.48 9.49 0.79
C SER A 99 17.89 8.02 0.67
N VAL A 100 17.08 7.17 0.02
CA VAL A 100 17.42 5.77 -0.22
C VAL A 100 18.60 5.68 -1.18
N GLN A 101 18.56 6.40 -2.30
CA GLN A 101 19.63 6.44 -3.30
C GLN A 101 20.97 6.88 -2.69
N THR A 102 20.96 7.94 -1.88
CA THR A 102 22.17 8.45 -1.22
C THR A 102 22.77 7.40 -0.28
N LYS A 103 21.93 6.77 0.56
CA LYS A 103 22.38 5.75 1.52
C LYS A 103 22.80 4.45 0.86
N LEU A 104 22.15 4.07 -0.25
CA LEU A 104 22.49 2.91 -1.05
C LEU A 104 23.92 3.04 -1.61
N ARG A 105 24.25 4.20 -2.21
CA ARG A 105 25.60 4.47 -2.74
C ARG A 105 26.66 4.48 -1.64
N ALA A 106 26.35 5.09 -0.50
CA ALA A 106 27.28 5.15 0.63
C ALA A 106 27.58 3.77 1.24
N ARG A 107 26.63 2.84 1.19
CA ARG A 107 26.75 1.53 1.83
C ARG A 107 27.35 0.45 0.94
N TYR A 108 27.11 0.51 -0.37
CA TYR A 108 27.47 -0.58 -1.29
C TYR A 108 28.52 -0.16 -2.31
N ASP A 109 28.15 0.72 -3.24
CA ASP A 109 29.04 1.24 -4.28
C ASP A 109 28.45 2.53 -4.85
N SER A 110 29.33 3.46 -5.22
CA SER A 110 29.03 4.67 -5.98
C SER A 110 28.22 4.44 -7.26
N LEU A 111 28.35 3.28 -7.89
CA LEU A 111 27.60 2.90 -9.10
C LEU A 111 26.17 2.44 -8.80
N ALA A 112 25.80 2.20 -7.54
CA ALA A 112 24.47 1.72 -7.20
C ALA A 112 23.39 2.76 -7.56
N VAL A 113 22.33 2.31 -8.22
CA VAL A 113 21.21 3.11 -8.69
C VAL A 113 19.92 2.53 -8.10
N LEU A 114 19.10 3.40 -7.50
CA LEU A 114 17.73 3.07 -7.17
C LEU A 114 16.88 3.21 -8.44
N SER A 115 16.51 2.09 -9.04
CA SER A 115 15.79 2.00 -10.30
C SER A 115 14.26 2.10 -10.14
N GLY A 116 13.78 2.34 -8.92
CA GLY A 116 12.36 2.54 -8.60
C GLY A 116 11.74 1.39 -7.79
N PRO A 117 10.40 1.26 -7.80
CA PRO A 117 9.69 0.22 -7.07
C PRO A 117 9.91 -1.16 -7.68
N ALA A 118 9.90 -2.19 -6.85
CA ALA A 118 9.81 -3.56 -7.32
C ALA A 118 8.44 -3.81 -7.97
N VAL A 119 8.42 -4.62 -9.03
CA VAL A 119 7.19 -5.15 -9.61
C VAL A 119 6.59 -6.14 -8.61
N VAL A 120 5.36 -5.84 -8.18
CA VAL A 120 4.64 -6.66 -7.22
C VAL A 120 3.27 -7.07 -7.74
N ARG A 121 2.73 -8.17 -7.22
CA ARG A 121 1.36 -8.62 -7.47
C ARG A 121 0.60 -8.61 -6.16
N ALA A 122 -0.59 -8.01 -6.12
CA ALA A 122 -1.44 -8.08 -4.94
C ALA A 122 -1.88 -9.53 -4.67
N ALA A 123 -2.01 -9.91 -3.40
CA ALA A 123 -2.60 -11.18 -3.01
C ALA A 123 -4.09 -11.22 -3.40
N ASP A 124 -4.60 -12.42 -3.69
CA ASP A 124 -5.99 -12.61 -4.13
C ASP A 124 -7.00 -12.28 -3.01
N GLU A 125 -6.56 -12.39 -1.73
CA GLU A 125 -7.33 -11.95 -0.56
C GLU A 125 -7.61 -10.43 -0.56
N GLY A 126 -6.84 -9.65 -1.33
CA GLY A 126 -6.96 -8.20 -1.42
C GLY A 126 -6.65 -7.49 -0.10
N VAL A 127 -7.61 -6.68 0.34
CA VAL A 127 -7.50 -5.83 1.53
C VAL A 127 -8.13 -6.52 2.73
N ARG A 128 -7.45 -6.48 3.87
CA ARG A 128 -7.95 -7.03 5.12
C ARG A 128 -7.94 -6.00 6.24
N VAL A 129 -8.88 -6.12 7.16
CA VAL A 129 -8.80 -5.44 8.46
C VAL A 129 -8.42 -6.50 9.50
N VAL A 130 -7.34 -6.25 10.24
CA VAL A 130 -6.83 -7.17 11.27
C VAL A 130 -6.75 -6.46 12.61
N GLY A 131 -6.95 -7.20 13.70
CA GLY A 131 -6.96 -6.66 15.05
C GLY A 131 -7.80 -7.54 15.98
N LYS A 132 -7.98 -7.09 17.22
CA LYS A 132 -8.75 -7.83 18.24
C LYS A 132 -9.86 -6.99 18.90
N ASP A 133 -10.00 -5.73 18.51
CA ASP A 133 -10.97 -4.83 19.09
C ASP A 133 -12.31 -4.85 18.33
N SER A 134 -13.31 -4.22 18.93
CA SER A 134 -14.63 -4.01 18.35
C SER A 134 -14.57 -3.21 17.04
N LEU A 135 -13.60 -2.30 16.87
CA LEU A 135 -13.43 -1.56 15.63
C LEU A 135 -13.11 -2.48 14.45
N THR A 136 -12.26 -3.48 14.68
CA THR A 136 -11.90 -4.51 13.69
C THR A 136 -13.15 -5.24 13.20
N THR A 137 -14.01 -5.64 14.12
CA THR A 137 -15.28 -6.33 13.80
C THR A 137 -16.19 -5.43 12.96
N ILE A 138 -16.39 -4.17 13.36
CA ILE A 138 -17.30 -3.28 12.59
C ILE A 138 -16.72 -2.93 11.23
N LEU A 139 -15.41 -2.69 11.11
CA LEU A 139 -14.80 -2.36 9.81
C LEU A 139 -14.85 -3.56 8.86
N THR A 140 -14.58 -4.77 9.37
CA THR A 140 -14.60 -5.99 8.57
C THR A 140 -16.00 -6.25 8.01
N ARG A 141 -17.05 -6.15 8.84
CA ARG A 141 -18.44 -6.38 8.39
C ARG A 141 -18.98 -5.25 7.49
N SER A 142 -18.47 -4.03 7.66
CA SER A 142 -18.99 -2.83 6.97
C SER A 142 -18.30 -2.53 5.64
N LEU A 143 -17.17 -3.18 5.34
CA LEU A 143 -16.45 -3.00 4.08
C LEU A 143 -17.35 -3.40 2.91
N GLN A 144 -17.68 -2.43 2.04
CA GLN A 144 -18.69 -2.64 0.98
C GLN A 144 -18.22 -3.61 -0.12
N ARG A 145 -16.93 -3.54 -0.49
CA ARG A 145 -16.29 -4.41 -1.48
C ARG A 145 -14.79 -4.49 -1.20
N THR A 146 -14.24 -5.69 -1.29
CA THR A 146 -12.78 -5.87 -1.34
C THR A 146 -12.27 -5.35 -2.68
N GLN A 147 -11.41 -4.33 -2.64
CA GLN A 147 -10.74 -3.83 -3.84
C GLN A 147 -9.47 -4.62 -4.10
N VAL A 148 -9.11 -4.77 -5.38
CA VAL A 148 -7.78 -5.29 -5.75
C VAL A 148 -6.78 -4.16 -5.49
N PRO A 149 -5.82 -4.35 -4.55
CA PRO A 149 -4.84 -3.32 -4.26
C PRO A 149 -3.98 -3.01 -5.49
N PRO A 150 -3.68 -1.74 -5.77
CA PRO A 150 -2.83 -1.38 -6.90
C PRO A 150 -1.39 -1.85 -6.67
N SER A 151 -0.77 -2.35 -7.73
CA SER A 151 0.62 -2.82 -7.75
C SER A 151 1.65 -1.73 -8.11
N THR A 152 1.19 -0.51 -8.35
CA THR A 152 2.04 0.63 -8.72
C THR A 152 2.12 1.60 -7.53
N PRO A 153 3.30 2.12 -7.16
CA PRO A 153 3.38 3.11 -6.09
C PRO A 153 2.64 4.39 -6.47
N GLY A 154 2.05 5.06 -5.48
CA GLY A 154 1.26 6.27 -5.64
C GLY A 154 -0.13 6.07 -6.25
N ALA A 155 -0.43 4.89 -6.79
CA ALA A 155 -1.79 4.56 -7.21
C ALA A 155 -2.69 4.38 -5.98
N ARG A 156 -3.85 5.04 -6.01
CA ARG A 156 -4.78 5.10 -4.88
C ARG A 156 -5.77 3.95 -4.89
N MET A 157 -6.10 3.49 -3.70
CA MET A 157 -7.14 2.52 -3.42
C MET A 157 -8.21 3.18 -2.55
N ALA A 158 -9.48 3.10 -2.97
CA ALA A 158 -10.59 3.66 -2.22
C ALA A 158 -11.28 2.58 -1.38
N LEU A 159 -11.41 2.83 -0.08
CA LEU A 159 -12.11 1.96 0.85
C LEU A 159 -13.37 2.67 1.36
N SER A 160 -14.49 1.95 1.35
CA SER A 160 -15.78 2.43 1.82
C SER A 160 -16.38 1.46 2.82
N PHE A 161 -16.74 2.00 3.98
CA PHE A 161 -17.33 1.29 5.09
C PHE A 161 -18.72 1.86 5.35
N ARG A 162 -19.75 1.03 5.27
CA ARG A 162 -21.13 1.42 5.61
C ARG A 162 -21.49 0.84 6.97
N PHE A 163 -21.74 1.73 7.92
CA PHE A 163 -22.11 1.38 9.28
C PHE A 163 -23.62 1.44 9.47
N ASP A 164 -24.11 0.50 10.27
CA ASP A 164 -25.40 0.56 10.95
C ASP A 164 -25.33 1.52 12.16
N ALA A 165 -26.45 1.68 12.87
CA ALA A 165 -26.53 2.53 14.07
C ALA A 165 -25.46 2.18 15.12
N ASP A 166 -25.32 0.89 15.43
CA ASP A 166 -24.33 0.40 16.40
C ASP A 166 -22.90 0.67 15.93
N GLY A 167 -22.62 0.43 14.65
CA GLY A 167 -21.32 0.71 14.03
C GLY A 167 -20.95 2.18 14.06
N VAL A 168 -21.93 3.09 13.87
CA VAL A 168 -21.70 4.54 14.02
C VAL A 168 -21.32 4.90 15.44
N GLN A 169 -22.04 4.37 16.43
CA GLN A 169 -21.75 4.66 17.84
C GLN A 169 -20.36 4.17 18.22
N GLU A 170 -20.03 2.95 17.81
CA GLU A 170 -18.73 2.34 18.05
C GLU A 170 -17.59 3.07 17.34
N PHE A 171 -17.79 3.49 16.09
CA PHE A 171 -16.83 4.30 15.35
C PHE A 171 -16.61 5.68 16.01
N LYS A 172 -17.69 6.36 16.43
CA LYS A 172 -17.63 7.63 17.17
C LYS A 172 -16.94 7.48 18.54
N ARG A 173 -17.09 6.32 19.20
CA ARG A 173 -16.36 6.00 20.44
C ARG A 173 -14.86 5.87 20.16
N CYS A 174 -14.48 5.15 19.10
CA CYS A 174 -13.09 4.97 18.70
C CYS A 174 -12.44 6.29 18.24
N LEU A 175 -13.18 7.17 17.56
CA LEU A 175 -12.72 8.52 17.22
C LEU A 175 -12.33 9.31 18.48
N ARG A 176 -13.10 9.22 19.57
CA ARG A 176 -12.81 9.92 20.82
C ARG A 176 -11.66 9.31 21.63
N ALA A 177 -11.34 8.03 21.42
CA ALA A 177 -10.31 7.30 22.15
C ALA A 177 -9.44 6.44 21.22
N PRO A 178 -8.69 7.05 20.27
CA PRO A 178 -8.00 6.32 19.21
C PRO A 178 -6.78 5.51 19.72
N ASP A 179 -6.22 5.84 20.89
CA ASP A 179 -5.04 5.15 21.42
C ASP A 179 -5.29 3.69 21.80
N GLY A 180 -6.53 3.33 22.12
CA GLY A 180 -6.94 1.95 22.40
C GLY A 180 -7.20 1.11 21.15
N VAL A 181 -7.12 1.70 19.95
CA VAL A 181 -7.43 1.02 18.69
C VAL A 181 -6.23 0.22 18.19
N THR A 182 -6.46 -1.07 18.01
CA THR A 182 -5.55 -2.07 17.43
C THR A 182 -5.88 -2.43 15.99
N ALA A 183 -7.10 -2.09 15.51
CA ALA A 183 -7.51 -2.31 14.14
C ALA A 183 -6.48 -1.74 13.14
N THR A 184 -6.10 -2.56 12.18
CA THR A 184 -5.05 -2.26 11.20
C THR A 184 -5.53 -2.71 9.82
N LEU A 185 -5.41 -1.82 8.85
CA LEU A 185 -5.57 -2.18 7.44
C LEU A 185 -4.32 -2.94 6.99
N ALA A 186 -4.49 -4.10 6.38
CA ALA A 186 -3.40 -4.94 5.91
C ALA A 186 -3.58 -5.26 4.41
N VAL A 187 -2.50 -5.12 3.65
CA VAL A 187 -2.44 -5.49 2.24
C VAL A 187 -1.19 -6.31 2.00
N THR A 188 -1.33 -7.48 1.39
CA THR A 188 -0.20 -8.35 1.06
C THR A 188 0.08 -8.29 -0.44
N TYR A 189 1.35 -8.11 -0.78
CA TYR A 189 1.88 -8.21 -2.13
C TYR A 189 2.89 -9.34 -2.22
N TYR A 190 3.08 -9.87 -3.42
CA TYR A 190 4.11 -10.85 -3.74
C TYR A 190 5.11 -10.28 -4.75
N TYR A 191 6.39 -10.57 -4.54
CA TYR A 191 7.49 -10.23 -5.44
C TYR A 191 8.35 -11.46 -5.70
N ARG A 192 9.11 -11.45 -6.80
CA ARG A 192 9.91 -12.58 -7.25
C ARG A 192 11.38 -12.41 -6.88
N LEU A 193 11.93 -13.42 -6.23
CA LEU A 193 13.35 -13.53 -5.92
C LEU A 193 13.99 -14.74 -6.60
N ARG A 194 15.23 -14.60 -7.04
CA ARG A 194 16.15 -15.73 -7.26
C ARG A 194 16.90 -15.99 -5.97
N SER A 195 16.77 -17.20 -5.44
CA SER A 195 17.52 -17.65 -4.26
C SER A 195 18.98 -17.90 -4.61
N ALA A 196 19.83 -17.98 -3.58
CA ALA A 196 21.25 -18.33 -3.73
C ALA A 196 21.49 -19.69 -4.41
N ARG A 197 20.49 -20.59 -4.41
CA ARG A 197 20.53 -21.90 -5.10
C ARG A 197 19.95 -21.87 -6.51
N GLY A 198 19.61 -20.68 -7.03
CA GLY A 198 19.05 -20.49 -8.37
C GLY A 198 17.54 -20.70 -8.49
N ALA A 199 16.85 -21.17 -7.44
CA ALA A 199 15.39 -21.32 -7.46
C ALA A 199 14.68 -19.97 -7.46
N VAL A 200 13.60 -19.85 -8.23
CA VAL A 200 12.71 -18.67 -8.23
C VAL A 200 11.64 -18.84 -7.15
N LEU A 201 11.50 -17.83 -6.29
CA LEU A 201 10.61 -17.82 -5.14
C LEU A 201 9.68 -16.61 -5.21
N ASP A 202 8.38 -16.83 -5.00
CA ASP A 202 7.45 -15.74 -4.69
C ASP A 202 7.51 -15.48 -3.17
N ARG A 203 7.81 -14.24 -2.78
CA ARG A 203 7.89 -13.83 -1.38
C ARG A 203 6.80 -12.80 -1.05
N PRO A 204 6.14 -12.92 0.11
CA PRO A 204 5.16 -11.93 0.53
C PRO A 204 5.83 -10.69 1.14
N VAL A 205 5.18 -9.54 0.99
CA VAL A 205 5.39 -8.33 1.79
C VAL A 205 4.02 -7.80 2.19
N THR A 206 3.79 -7.66 3.51
CA THR A 206 2.52 -7.16 4.05
C THR A 206 2.70 -5.74 4.54
N LEU A 207 1.93 -4.83 3.96
CA LEU A 207 1.86 -3.44 4.40
C LEU A 207 0.74 -3.28 5.40
N GLN A 208 0.96 -2.42 6.38
CA GLN A 208 0.03 -2.17 7.46
C GLN A 208 -0.20 -0.67 7.63
N LEU A 209 -1.46 -0.27 7.80
CA LEU A 209 -1.87 1.08 8.18
C LEU A 209 -2.77 0.99 9.42
N PRO A 210 -2.25 1.30 10.62
CA PRO A 210 -3.05 1.31 11.83
C PRO A 210 -4.18 2.34 11.76
N PHE A 211 -5.42 1.93 12.03
CA PHE A 211 -6.57 2.84 11.99
C PHE A 211 -6.46 3.96 13.02
N LYS A 212 -5.77 3.73 14.16
CA LYS A 212 -5.49 4.80 15.13
C LYS A 212 -4.81 6.02 14.51
N THR A 213 -3.96 5.82 13.50
CA THR A 213 -3.29 6.93 12.79
C THR A 213 -4.30 7.75 12.00
N ILE A 214 -5.25 7.08 11.35
CA ILE A 214 -6.33 7.71 10.58
C ILE A 214 -7.29 8.45 11.51
N LEU A 215 -7.72 7.80 12.60
CA LEU A 215 -8.68 8.37 13.56
C LEU A 215 -8.13 9.62 14.24
N LYS A 216 -6.86 9.62 14.66
CA LYS A 216 -6.20 10.80 15.25
C LYS A 216 -6.17 12.01 14.33
N GLN A 217 -6.22 11.79 13.02
CA GLN A 217 -6.21 12.87 12.04
C GLN A 217 -7.63 13.39 11.77
N LEU A 218 -8.64 12.52 11.82
CA LEU A 218 -10.05 12.90 11.66
C LEU A 218 -10.58 13.74 12.83
N THR A 219 -10.03 13.57 14.05
CA THR A 219 -10.46 14.33 15.24
C THR A 219 -10.00 15.79 15.27
N VAL A 220 -9.09 16.18 14.37
CA VAL A 220 -8.47 17.52 14.36
C VAL A 220 -9.23 18.49 13.47
N THR A 221 -10.23 18.01 12.71
CA THR A 221 -11.03 18.85 11.82
C THR A 221 -12.33 19.25 12.54
N PRO A 222 -12.50 20.53 12.95
CA PRO A 222 -13.74 21.03 13.53
C PRO A 222 -14.90 21.06 12.53
#